data_AF-A0A2E8V1G2-F1
#
_entry.id   AF-A0A2E8V1G2-F1
#
_cell.length_a   1.000
_cell.length_b   1.000
_cell.length_c   1.000
_cell.angle_alpha   90.00
_cell.angle_beta   90.00
_cell.angle_gamma   90.00
#
_symmetry.space_group_name_H-M   'P 1'
#
loop_
_entity.id
_entity.type
_entity.pdbx_description
1 polymer ?
#
loop_
_entity_poly.entity_id
_entity_poly.type
_entity_poly.pdbx_seq_one_letter_code
_entity_poly.pdbx_strand_id
1 'polypeptide(L)'
;MDLYFIREDGLVPLASDVAVPTDAQTVLDRLAAGPPVETGLRSVVVDPLTGTALVSVFTPTGDTDLPTASVTIAVASAFSSLPPTEQVLLLGQVVLSLSSAGFATVSVVDAAGAPLAVPLPDGRLLDRPATALDYASLIRPL
;
A
#
# COMPACT_ATOMS: atom_id res chain seq x y z
N MET A 1 8.28 13.78 0.87
CA MET A 1 7.11 12.99 0.39
C MET A 1 6.21 12.71 1.58
N ASP A 2 4.98 12.29 1.33
CA ASP A 2 4.01 11.98 2.38
C ASP A 2 3.83 10.48 2.52
N LEU A 3 3.79 10.02 3.77
CA LEU A 3 3.36 8.67 4.13
C LEU A 3 1.93 8.75 4.65
N TYR A 4 1.06 7.90 4.13
CA TYR A 4 -0.34 7.88 4.53
C TYR A 4 -0.49 6.86 5.66
N PHE A 5 -1.17 7.25 6.74
CA PHE A 5 -1.43 6.39 7.89
C PHE A 5 -2.90 6.41 8.26
N ILE A 6 -3.37 5.38 8.95
CA ILE A 6 -4.79 5.20 9.20
C ILE A 6 -5.23 5.92 10.46
N ARG A 7 -6.35 6.64 10.36
CA ARG A 7 -7.16 7.13 11.47
C ARG A 7 -8.58 6.66 11.24
N GLU A 8 -9.12 5.88 12.18
CA GLU A 8 -10.48 5.31 12.07
C GLU A 8 -10.67 4.56 10.73
N ASP A 9 -11.51 5.09 9.83
CA ASP A 9 -11.84 4.59 8.48
C ASP A 9 -11.14 5.31 7.32
N GLY A 10 -10.17 6.19 7.60
CA GLY A 10 -9.52 7.02 6.60
C GLY A 10 -8.00 7.06 6.69
N LEU A 11 -7.39 7.72 5.72
CA LEU A 11 -5.94 7.87 5.56
C LEU A 11 -5.54 9.33 5.72
N VAL A 12 -4.62 9.58 6.64
CA VAL A 12 -4.07 10.89 6.96
C VAL A 12 -2.65 10.97 6.41
N PRO A 13 -2.33 11.95 5.55
CA PRO A 13 -0.96 12.16 5.08
C PRO A 13 -0.09 12.72 6.21
N LEU A 14 1.10 12.17 6.38
CA LEU A 14 2.12 12.66 7.29
C LEU A 14 3.41 12.91 6.52
N ALA A 15 3.92 14.14 6.60
CA ALA A 15 5.16 14.51 5.95
C ALA A 15 6.32 13.67 6.48
N SER A 16 7.08 13.06 5.56
CA SER A 16 8.27 12.27 5.87
C SER A 16 9.54 12.99 5.44
N ASP A 17 10.61 12.84 6.23
CA ASP A 17 11.95 13.35 5.95
C ASP A 17 12.70 12.58 4.85
N VAL A 18 12.10 11.51 4.31
CA VAL A 18 12.71 10.73 3.22
C VAL A 18 12.86 11.61 1.97
N ALA A 19 14.10 11.72 1.51
CA ALA A 19 14.44 12.42 0.28
C ALA A 19 13.91 11.66 -0.94
N VAL A 20 13.50 12.41 -1.96
CA VAL A 20 13.06 11.89 -3.27
C VAL A 20 14.15 12.23 -4.31
N PRO A 21 14.50 11.33 -5.24
CA PRO A 21 13.93 10.00 -5.46
C PRO A 21 14.29 8.99 -4.37
N THR A 22 13.36 8.08 -4.08
CA THR A 22 13.55 6.93 -3.19
C THR A 22 13.07 5.68 -3.91
N ASP A 23 13.58 4.51 -3.51
CA ASP A 23 13.06 3.23 -3.98
C ASP A 23 11.77 2.85 -3.22
N ALA A 24 11.00 1.93 -3.79
CA ALA A 24 9.73 1.49 -3.23
C ALA A 24 9.89 0.69 -1.93
N GLN A 25 11.00 -0.04 -1.77
CA GLN A 25 11.25 -0.83 -0.56
C GLN A 25 11.42 0.10 0.64
N THR A 26 12.16 1.20 0.49
CA THR A 26 12.28 2.25 1.50
C THR A 26 10.93 2.83 1.92
N VAL A 27 9.98 3.02 0.99
CA VAL A 27 8.61 3.47 1.34
C VAL A 27 7.90 2.43 2.20
N LEU A 28 7.93 1.16 1.80
CA LEU A 28 7.30 0.07 2.57
C LEU A 28 7.92 -0.10 3.95
N ASP A 29 9.25 -0.01 4.06
CA ASP A 29 9.97 -0.10 5.34
C ASP A 29 9.57 1.04 6.29
N ARG A 30 9.35 2.26 5.77
CA ARG A 30 8.86 3.38 6.57
C ARG A 30 7.42 3.22 7.01
N LEU A 31 6.56 2.65 6.15
CA LEU A 31 5.20 2.29 6.55
C LEU A 31 5.21 1.19 7.62
N ALA A 32 6.11 0.21 7.51
CA ALA A 32 6.24 -0.88 8.49
C ALA A 32 6.76 -0.38 9.84
N ALA A 33 7.65 0.62 9.85
CA ALA A 33 8.09 1.29 11.08
C ALA A 33 6.94 2.03 11.80
N GLY A 34 5.92 2.45 11.05
CA GLY A 34 4.73 3.12 11.56
C GLY A 34 4.92 4.63 11.81
N PRO A 35 3.82 5.33 12.15
CA PRO A 35 3.86 6.76 12.47
C PRO A 35 4.41 7.00 13.89
N PRO A 36 4.81 8.25 14.23
CA PRO A 36 5.12 8.62 15.60
C PRO A 36 3.93 8.34 16.54
N VAL A 37 4.21 7.76 17.71
CA VAL A 37 3.18 7.24 18.64
C VAL A 37 2.23 8.33 19.11
N GLU A 38 2.71 9.56 19.28
CA GLU A 38 1.94 10.72 19.71
C GLU A 38 0.84 11.15 18.72
N THR A 39 0.88 10.68 17.47
CA THR A 39 -0.10 11.05 16.44
C THR A 39 -1.44 10.31 16.58
N GLY A 40 -1.45 9.18 17.31
CA GLY A 40 -2.61 8.28 17.38
C GLY A 40 -2.96 7.60 16.06
N LEU A 41 -2.11 7.70 15.05
CA LEU A 41 -2.26 7.05 13.75
C LEU A 41 -1.74 5.61 13.82
N ARG A 42 -2.16 4.76 12.88
CA ARG A 42 -1.66 3.38 12.77
C ARG A 42 -1.24 3.04 11.34
N SER A 43 -0.38 2.04 11.24
CA SER A 43 -0.02 1.39 9.98
C SER A 43 -0.53 -0.06 10.00
N VAL A 44 -0.97 -0.57 8.87
CA VAL A 44 -1.46 -1.95 8.73
C VAL A 44 -0.66 -2.77 7.71
N VAL A 45 0.50 -2.28 7.27
CA VAL A 45 1.36 -3.05 6.33
C VAL A 45 2.12 -4.17 7.03
N VAL A 46 2.01 -4.29 8.35
CA VAL A 46 2.52 -5.39 9.17
C VAL A 46 1.37 -6.03 9.93
N ASP A 47 1.39 -7.35 10.02
CA ASP A 47 0.44 -8.11 10.82
C ASP A 47 0.71 -7.84 12.32
N PRO A 48 -0.28 -7.36 13.09
CA PRO A 48 -0.05 -6.93 14.48
C PRO A 48 0.21 -8.10 15.44
N LEU A 49 -0.13 -9.34 15.06
CA LEU A 49 0.04 -10.52 15.89
C LEU A 49 1.43 -11.14 15.72
N THR A 50 1.95 -11.14 14.49
CA THR A 50 3.19 -11.81 14.10
C THR A 50 4.34 -10.85 13.80
N GLY A 51 4.05 -9.58 13.54
CA GLY A 51 5.02 -8.59 13.05
C GLY A 51 5.45 -8.82 11.60
N THR A 52 4.80 -9.73 10.88
CA THR A 52 5.18 -10.08 9.50
C THR A 52 4.67 -9.02 8.54
N ALA A 53 5.48 -8.62 7.55
CA ALA A 53 5.04 -7.72 6.49
C ALA A 53 3.90 -8.37 5.67
N LEU A 54 2.82 -7.62 5.49
CA LEU A 54 1.67 -8.00 4.67
C LEU A 54 1.85 -7.61 3.20
N VAL A 55 2.81 -6.74 2.92
CA VAL A 55 3.15 -6.24 1.59
C VAL A 55 4.66 -6.21 1.42
N SER A 56 5.13 -6.61 0.24
CA SER A 56 6.54 -6.50 -0.15
C SER A 56 6.67 -6.04 -1.60
N VAL A 57 7.82 -5.47 -1.97
CA VAL A 57 8.12 -5.22 -3.38
C VAL A 57 8.28 -6.55 -4.10
N PHE A 58 7.55 -6.74 -5.20
CA PHE A 58 7.64 -7.92 -6.03
C PHE A 58 8.60 -7.69 -7.19
N THR A 59 9.63 -8.52 -7.29
CA THR A 59 10.52 -8.55 -8.44
C THR A 59 10.21 -9.84 -9.23
N PRO A 60 9.63 -9.74 -10.44
CA PRO A 60 9.30 -10.92 -11.23
C PRO A 60 10.57 -11.71 -11.56
N THR A 61 10.55 -13.01 -11.29
CA THR A 61 11.61 -13.94 -11.69
C THR A 61 11.15 -14.69 -12.95
N GLY A 62 11.71 -14.36 -14.11
CA GLY A 62 11.35 -14.96 -15.41
C GLY A 62 10.25 -14.20 -16.15
N ASP A 63 9.65 -14.85 -17.15
CA ASP A 63 8.55 -14.30 -17.94
C ASP A 63 7.22 -14.36 -17.19
N THR A 64 7.02 -13.46 -16.23
CA THR A 64 5.70 -13.21 -15.65
C THR A 64 4.99 -12.16 -16.49
N ASP A 65 3.85 -12.52 -17.08
CA ASP A 65 3.01 -11.56 -17.82
C ASP A 65 2.28 -10.66 -16.82
N LEU A 66 2.92 -9.52 -16.50
CA LEU A 66 2.40 -8.51 -15.59
C LEU A 66 2.07 -7.23 -16.36
N PRO A 67 0.99 -6.52 -15.97
CA PRO A 67 0.71 -5.22 -16.54
C PRO A 67 1.84 -4.24 -16.22
N THR A 68 2.18 -3.40 -17.20
CA THR A 68 3.20 -2.36 -17.02
C THR A 68 2.79 -1.37 -15.92
N ALA A 69 3.58 -1.30 -14.86
CA ALA A 69 3.39 -0.39 -13.75
C ALA A 69 4.74 0.21 -13.28
N SER A 70 4.68 1.28 -12.49
CA SER A 70 5.87 1.89 -11.91
C SER A 70 6.51 0.98 -10.87
N VAL A 71 5.70 0.20 -10.16
CA VAL A 71 6.11 -0.81 -9.19
C VAL A 71 5.07 -1.92 -9.11
N THR A 72 5.52 -3.13 -8.83
CA THR A 72 4.65 -4.26 -8.46
C THR A 72 4.91 -4.62 -7.01
N ILE A 73 3.84 -4.82 -6.24
CA ILE A 73 3.89 -5.31 -4.86
C ILE A 73 3.24 -6.69 -4.78
N ALA A 74 3.76 -7.54 -3.90
CA ALA A 74 3.12 -8.79 -3.51
C ALA A 74 2.40 -8.59 -2.18
N VAL A 75 1.19 -9.14 -2.07
CA VAL A 75 0.49 -9.26 -0.79
C VAL A 75 0.69 -10.64 -0.19
N ALA A 76 0.91 -10.70 1.11
CA ALA A 76 1.00 -11.96 1.85
C ALA A 76 -0.37 -12.67 1.86
N SER A 77 -0.40 -14.00 2.04
CA SER A 77 -1.66 -14.76 2.13
C SER A 77 -2.59 -14.25 3.25
N ALA A 78 -2.01 -13.76 4.34
CA ALA A 78 -2.72 -13.15 5.46
C ALA A 78 -3.53 -11.89 5.06
N PHE A 79 -3.20 -11.22 3.96
CA PHE A 79 -3.96 -10.09 3.44
C PHE A 79 -5.43 -10.43 3.19
N SER A 80 -5.69 -11.58 2.56
CA SER A 80 -7.04 -12.05 2.26
C SER A 80 -7.88 -12.36 3.50
N SER A 81 -7.22 -12.58 4.65
CA SER A 81 -7.86 -12.84 5.94
C SER A 81 -8.20 -11.56 6.70
N LEU A 82 -7.72 -10.39 6.26
CA LEU A 82 -8.08 -9.11 6.84
C LEU A 82 -9.56 -8.81 6.58
N PRO A 83 -10.25 -8.07 7.48
CA PRO A 83 -11.56 -7.52 7.18
C PRO A 83 -11.53 -6.71 5.86
N PRO A 84 -12.60 -6.73 5.04
CA PRO A 84 -12.60 -6.05 3.74
C PRO A 84 -12.23 -4.56 3.81
N THR A 85 -12.70 -3.86 4.85
CA THR A 85 -12.33 -2.46 5.09
C THR A 85 -10.83 -2.28 5.35
N GLU A 86 -10.21 -3.19 6.10
CA GLU A 86 -8.78 -3.15 6.39
C GLU A 86 -7.93 -3.49 5.15
N GLN A 87 -8.42 -4.37 4.27
CA GLN A 87 -7.78 -4.62 2.97
C GLN A 87 -7.72 -3.35 2.11
N VAL A 88 -8.85 -2.63 2.02
CA VAL A 88 -8.94 -1.36 1.27
C VAL A 88 -8.03 -0.29 1.90
N LEU A 89 -8.00 -0.19 3.24
CA LEU A 89 -7.13 0.76 3.94
C LEU A 89 -5.65 0.45 3.73
N LEU A 90 -5.24 -0.82 3.81
CA LEU A 90 -3.87 -1.26 3.55
C LEU A 90 -3.43 -0.90 2.13
N LEU A 91 -4.27 -1.20 1.13
CA LEU A 91 -3.97 -0.89 -0.27
C LEU A 91 -3.89 0.62 -0.50
N GLY A 92 -4.84 1.39 0.05
CA GLY A 92 -4.80 2.85 -0.01
C GLY A 92 -3.56 3.44 0.65
N GLN A 93 -3.18 2.91 1.82
CA GLN A 93 -1.97 3.31 2.56
C GLN A 93 -0.73 3.18 1.69
N VAL A 94 -0.59 2.02 1.02
CA VAL A 94 0.57 1.71 0.18
C VAL A 94 0.55 2.51 -1.13
N VAL A 95 -0.57 2.51 -1.86
CA VAL A 95 -0.67 3.17 -3.18
C VAL A 95 -0.47 4.69 -3.06
N LEU A 96 -1.09 5.34 -2.07
CA LEU A 96 -0.94 6.78 -1.88
C LEU A 96 0.48 7.17 -1.48
N SER A 97 1.12 6.39 -0.60
CA SER A 97 2.49 6.65 -0.16
C SER A 97 3.51 6.42 -1.29
N LEU A 98 3.37 5.34 -2.05
CA LEU A 98 4.19 5.09 -3.25
C LEU A 98 3.98 6.17 -4.31
N SER A 99 2.76 6.62 -4.52
CA SER A 99 2.47 7.72 -5.45
C SER A 99 3.11 9.03 -5.02
N SER A 100 3.08 9.37 -3.72
CA SER A 100 3.77 10.54 -3.18
C SER A 100 5.31 10.46 -3.32
N ALA A 101 5.86 9.24 -3.36
CA ALA A 101 7.27 8.99 -3.64
C ALA A 101 7.62 8.99 -5.15
N GLY A 102 6.64 9.10 -6.05
CA GLY A 102 6.84 9.19 -7.51
C GLY A 102 6.44 7.95 -8.30
N PHE A 103 5.94 6.88 -7.67
CA PHE A 103 5.45 5.69 -8.35
C PHE A 103 3.99 5.89 -8.80
N ALA A 104 3.79 6.29 -10.06
CA ALA A 104 2.47 6.69 -10.57
C ALA A 104 1.44 5.55 -10.60
N THR A 105 1.90 4.30 -10.78
CA THR A 105 1.06 3.11 -10.88
C THR A 105 1.62 1.96 -10.07
N VAL A 106 0.74 1.24 -9.36
CA VAL A 106 1.08 0.10 -8.51
C VAL A 106 0.29 -1.13 -8.95
N SER A 107 0.99 -2.16 -9.43
CA SER A 107 0.40 -3.49 -9.67
C SER A 107 0.43 -4.31 -8.38
N VAL A 108 -0.59 -5.14 -8.18
CA VAL A 108 -0.66 -6.04 -7.02
C VAL A 108 -0.74 -7.47 -7.50
N VAL A 109 0.11 -8.32 -6.90
CA VAL A 109 0.12 -9.76 -7.12
C VAL A 109 -0.04 -10.50 -5.79
N ASP A 110 -0.43 -11.76 -5.84
CA ASP A 110 -0.33 -12.64 -4.69
C ASP A 110 1.12 -13.07 -4.41
N ALA A 111 1.33 -13.85 -3.34
CA ALA A 111 2.65 -14.35 -2.96
C ALA A 111 3.29 -15.28 -4.01
N ALA A 112 2.52 -15.83 -4.95
CA ALA A 112 3.01 -16.64 -6.06
C ALA A 112 3.29 -15.82 -7.33
N GLY A 113 3.00 -14.51 -7.31
CA GLY A 113 3.20 -13.61 -8.44
C GLY A 113 2.01 -13.54 -9.41
N ALA A 114 0.86 -14.13 -9.07
CA ALA A 114 -0.33 -14.04 -9.90
C ALA A 114 -1.00 -12.66 -9.76
N PRO A 115 -1.40 -11.99 -10.87
CA PRO A 115 -2.13 -10.72 -10.81
C PRO A 115 -3.37 -10.81 -9.94
N LEU A 116 -3.52 -9.85 -9.03
CA LEU A 116 -4.64 -9.79 -8.09
C LEU A 116 -5.51 -8.57 -8.36
N ALA A 117 -6.81 -8.80 -8.56
CA ALA A 117 -7.77 -7.70 -8.59
C ALA A 117 -7.98 -7.17 -7.17
N VAL A 118 -7.88 -5.85 -6.99
CA VAL A 118 -7.88 -5.23 -5.66
C VAL A 118 -9.15 -4.46 -5.37
N PRO A 119 -9.68 -4.51 -4.13
CA PRO A 119 -10.89 -3.78 -3.76
C PRO A 119 -10.66 -2.27 -3.70
N LEU A 120 -11.59 -1.52 -4.27
CA LEU A 120 -11.66 -0.07 -4.19
C LEU A 120 -12.55 0.39 -3.01
N PRO A 121 -12.41 1.65 -2.56
CA PRO A 121 -13.27 2.21 -1.52
C PRO A 121 -14.77 2.20 -1.85
N ASP A 122 -15.13 2.16 -3.13
CA ASP A 122 -16.52 2.10 -3.60
C ASP A 122 -17.08 0.67 -3.70
N GLY A 123 -16.30 -0.33 -3.28
CA GLY A 123 -16.67 -1.75 -3.30
C GLY A 123 -16.47 -2.46 -4.64
N ARG A 124 -16.03 -1.75 -5.70
CA ARG A 124 -15.66 -2.39 -6.96
C ARG A 124 -14.28 -3.05 -6.85
N LEU A 125 -14.00 -3.98 -7.75
CA LEU A 125 -12.67 -4.53 -7.94
C LEU A 125 -11.95 -3.79 -9.07
N LEU A 126 -10.66 -3.53 -8.87
CA LEU A 126 -9.77 -2.95 -9.86
C LEU A 126 -8.88 -4.04 -10.44
N ASP A 127 -8.95 -4.23 -11.76
CA ASP A 127 -8.24 -5.24 -12.55
C ASP A 127 -7.07 -4.66 -13.37
N ARG A 128 -6.67 -3.42 -13.05
CA ARG A 128 -5.54 -2.70 -13.65
C ARG A 128 -4.59 -2.18 -12.56
N PRO A 129 -3.38 -1.72 -12.91
CA PRO A 129 -2.53 -1.01 -11.95
C PRO A 129 -3.27 0.15 -11.27
N ALA A 130 -3.15 0.19 -9.95
CA ALA A 130 -3.77 1.19 -9.09
C ALA A 130 -3.04 2.53 -9.16
N THR A 131 -3.79 3.61 -9.00
CA THR A 131 -3.29 4.99 -8.94
C THR A 131 -3.74 5.68 -7.65
N ALA A 132 -3.13 6.82 -7.31
CA ALA A 132 -3.57 7.62 -6.18
C ALA A 132 -5.05 8.04 -6.27
N LEU A 133 -5.56 8.30 -7.49
CA LEU A 133 -6.96 8.70 -7.70
C LEU A 133 -7.94 7.60 -7.29
N ASP A 134 -7.55 6.33 -7.43
CA ASP A 134 -8.41 5.19 -7.07
C ASP A 134 -8.67 5.12 -5.55
N TYR A 135 -7.80 5.70 -4.74
CA TYR A 135 -7.87 5.69 -3.27
C TYR A 135 -8.04 7.09 -2.65
N ALA A 136 -8.16 8.15 -3.47
CA ALA A 136 -8.21 9.52 -3.00
C ALA A 136 -9.40 9.81 -2.05
N SER A 137 -10.51 9.07 -2.18
CA SER A 137 -11.68 9.20 -1.29
C SER A 137 -11.41 8.76 0.15
N LEU A 138 -10.32 8.01 0.40
CA LEU A 138 -9.90 7.64 1.76
C LEU A 138 -9.17 8.77 2.47
N ILE A 139 -8.66 9.77 1.75
CA ILE A 139 -7.85 10.83 2.33
C ILE A 139 -8.71 11.65 3.30
N ARG A 140 -8.17 11.92 4.48
CA ARG A 140 -8.74 12.76 5.53
C ARG A 140 -7.76 13.88 5.88
N PRO A 141 -8.25 15.04 6.31
CA PRO A 141 -7.39 16.08 6.85
C PRO A 141 -6.70 15.62 8.14
N LEU A 142 -5.52 16.18 8.39
CA LEU A 142 -4.72 16.00 9.61
C LEU A 142 -5.46 16.45 10.87
#